data_AF-A0A1Q6TM29-F1
#
_entry.id   AF-A0A1Q6TM29-F1
#
_cell.length_a   1.000
_cell.length_b   1.000
_cell.length_c   1.000
_cell.angle_alpha   90.00
_cell.angle_beta   90.00
_cell.angle_gamma   90.00
#
_symmetry.space_group_name_H-M   'P 1'
#
loop_
_entity.id
_entity.type
_entity.pdbx_description
1 polymer ?
#
loop_
_entity_poly.entity_id
_entity_poly.type
_entity_poly.pdbx_seq_one_letter_code
_entity_poly.pdbx_strand_id
1 'polypeptide(L)'
;MKKLAIMMCTACILAGSGVIAAETTGAPNEGIKNPPSKEEIMNRRKAHEAAFEQKLGLTEAQKIKARELRIQGRQKMKPVLEEIKAKKQEARMVKMSRIAVQMQEEKLAQIDKELAVLEKKANEIRKQNMKDFEAILTKDQKKILKNMKKEGRKNFERGHHCPPPPCPEASN
;
A
#
# COMPACT_ATOMS: atom_id res chain seq x y z
N MET A 1 -21.07 -13.56 41.21
CA MET A 1 -21.23 -15.03 41.06
C MET A 1 -20.99 -15.36 39.59
N LYS A 2 -19.76 -15.72 39.20
CA LYS A 2 -19.33 -17.11 38.91
C LYS A 2 -20.38 -17.90 38.12
N LYS A 3 -20.12 -18.22 36.84
CA LYS A 3 -19.84 -19.61 36.39
C LYS A 3 -18.97 -19.62 35.13
N LEU A 4 -17.77 -20.15 35.31
CA LEU A 4 -16.90 -20.77 34.32
C LEU A 4 -17.55 -22.10 33.87
N ALA A 5 -17.34 -22.50 32.61
CA ALA A 5 -17.42 -23.91 32.22
C ALA A 5 -16.27 -24.22 31.26
N ILE A 6 -15.33 -25.01 31.77
CA ILE A 6 -14.21 -25.66 31.10
C ILE A 6 -14.67 -27.09 30.80
N MET A 7 -14.40 -27.63 29.60
CA MET A 7 -14.31 -29.07 29.34
C MET A 7 -13.51 -29.28 28.04
N MET A 8 -12.17 -29.39 28.13
CA MET A 8 -11.36 -30.63 28.21
C MET A 8 -11.36 -31.53 26.96
N CYS A 9 -10.25 -31.43 26.24
CA CYS A 9 -9.37 -32.46 25.66
C CYS A 9 -9.93 -33.74 25.03
N THR A 10 -9.40 -34.08 23.85
CA THR A 10 -8.84 -35.43 23.59
C THR A 10 -7.83 -35.37 22.45
N ALA A 11 -6.58 -35.68 22.78
CA ALA A 11 -5.52 -36.01 21.85
C ALA A 11 -5.45 -37.53 21.71
N CYS A 12 -5.31 -38.04 20.48
CA CYS A 12 -4.81 -39.39 20.22
C CYS A 12 -3.76 -39.31 19.10
N ILE A 13 -2.50 -39.42 19.50
CA ILE A 13 -1.38 -39.83 18.65
C ILE A 13 -1.37 -41.36 18.69
N LEU A 14 -1.25 -42.03 17.53
CA LEU A 14 -0.43 -43.25 17.38
C LEU A 14 0.05 -43.39 15.93
N ALA A 15 1.28 -43.89 15.82
CA ALA A 15 2.16 -43.90 14.67
C ALA A 15 1.96 -45.11 13.73
N GLY A 16 2.48 -44.99 12.51
CA GLY A 16 2.68 -46.10 11.58
C GLY A 16 3.60 -45.68 10.42
N SER A 17 4.83 -46.17 10.45
CA SER A 17 5.92 -45.89 9.51
C SER A 17 5.68 -46.47 8.10
N GLY A 18 6.14 -45.75 7.08
CA GLY A 18 6.28 -46.25 5.71
C GLY A 18 7.24 -45.35 4.93
N VAL A 19 8.46 -45.83 4.74
CA VAL A 19 9.54 -45.15 4.00
C VAL A 19 9.32 -45.39 2.51
N ILE A 20 9.44 -44.34 1.68
CA ILE A 20 10.00 -44.46 0.33
C ILE A 20 10.74 -43.16 0.02
N ALA A 21 12.06 -43.25 0.04
CA ALA A 21 12.95 -42.29 -0.57
C ALA A 21 12.77 -42.37 -2.09
N ALA A 22 12.29 -41.29 -2.69
CA ALA A 22 12.44 -41.04 -4.11
C ALA A 22 13.23 -39.74 -4.22
N GLU A 23 14.53 -39.89 -4.49
CA GLU A 23 15.41 -38.81 -4.89
C GLU A 23 14.87 -38.22 -6.19
N THR A 24 14.13 -37.12 -6.08
CA THR A 24 13.93 -36.22 -7.21
C THR A 24 14.97 -35.12 -7.05
N THR A 25 16.00 -35.20 -7.88
CA THR A 25 16.93 -34.11 -8.18
C THR A 25 16.14 -32.99 -8.87
N GLY A 26 15.37 -32.25 -8.07
CA GLY A 26 14.73 -31.01 -8.46
C GLY A 26 15.70 -29.85 -8.23
N ALA A 27 15.99 -29.09 -9.29
CA ALA A 27 16.74 -27.84 -9.23
C ALA A 27 16.24 -26.92 -8.10
N PRO A 28 17.11 -26.09 -7.47
CA PRO A 28 16.68 -25.16 -6.43
C PRO A 28 15.63 -24.24 -7.04
N ASN A 29 14.40 -24.36 -6.54
CA ASN A 29 13.31 -23.45 -6.87
C ASN A 29 13.72 -22.09 -6.30
N GLU A 30 14.17 -21.15 -7.15
CA GLU A 30 14.56 -19.80 -6.74
C GLU A 30 13.35 -19.04 -6.17
N GLY A 31 13.12 -19.28 -4.89
CA GLY A 31 12.58 -18.36 -3.89
C GLY A 31 11.28 -17.65 -4.24
N ILE A 32 10.16 -18.21 -3.80
CA ILE A 32 9.04 -17.39 -3.30
C ILE A 32 9.62 -16.59 -2.12
N LYS A 33 10.11 -15.37 -2.39
CA LYS A 33 10.65 -14.49 -1.34
C LYS A 33 9.49 -14.17 -0.40
N ASN A 34 9.65 -14.52 0.87
CA ASN A 34 8.71 -14.10 1.91
C ASN A 34 8.52 -12.58 1.83
N PRO A 35 7.29 -12.08 2.04
CA PRO A 35 7.06 -10.64 2.05
C PRO A 35 7.97 -9.98 3.10
N PRO A 36 8.50 -8.78 2.81
CA PRO A 36 9.47 -8.15 3.69
C PRO A 36 8.87 -7.92 5.09
N SER A 37 9.70 -8.09 6.11
CA SER A 37 9.29 -7.90 7.49
C SER A 37 8.91 -6.43 7.76
N LYS A 38 8.13 -6.18 8.81
CA LYS A 38 7.78 -4.81 9.23
C LYS A 38 9.03 -3.96 9.49
N GLU A 39 10.06 -4.56 10.06
CA GLU A 39 11.34 -3.89 10.34
C GLU A 39 12.09 -3.56 9.05
N GLU A 40 12.16 -4.49 8.09
CA GLU A 40 12.77 -4.25 6.79
C GLU A 40 12.07 -3.12 6.04
N ILE A 41 10.74 -3.06 6.08
CA ILE A 41 9.96 -1.96 5.49
C ILE A 41 10.31 -0.63 6.15
N MET A 42 10.43 -0.61 7.49
CA MET A 42 10.80 0.60 8.22
C MET A 42 12.21 1.06 7.86
N ASN A 43 13.18 0.15 7.81
CA ASN A 43 14.56 0.44 7.48
C ASN A 43 14.71 0.96 6.05
N ARG A 44 14.01 0.35 5.08
CA ARG A 44 13.95 0.87 3.70
C ARG A 44 13.37 2.28 3.64
N ARG A 45 12.30 2.58 4.40
CA ARG A 45 11.71 3.92 4.48
C ARG A 45 12.70 4.94 5.03
N LYS A 46 13.38 4.62 6.14
CA LYS A 46 14.41 5.48 6.74
C LYS A 46 15.57 5.73 5.76
N ALA A 47 16.02 4.70 5.04
CA ALA A 47 17.07 4.82 4.03
C ALA A 47 16.66 5.74 2.86
N HIS A 48 15.45 5.58 2.34
CA HIS A 48 14.91 6.47 1.30
C HIS A 48 14.75 7.91 1.78
N GLU A 49 14.31 8.12 3.02
CA GLU A 49 14.21 9.44 3.63
C GLU A 49 15.58 10.10 3.75
N ALA A 50 16.58 9.39 4.28
CA ALA A 50 17.94 9.89 4.41
C ALA A 50 18.55 10.25 3.04
N ALA A 51 18.39 9.38 2.04
CA ALA A 51 18.87 9.63 0.67
C ALA A 51 18.19 10.87 0.05
N PHE A 52 16.90 11.06 0.30
CA PHE A 52 16.16 12.25 -0.15
C PHE A 52 16.67 13.52 0.53
N GLU A 53 16.84 13.50 1.84
CA GLU A 53 17.34 14.65 2.62
C GLU A 53 18.76 15.03 2.22
N GLN A 54 19.62 14.04 1.96
CA GLN A 54 20.98 14.23 1.47
C GLN A 54 21.00 14.81 0.06
N LYS A 55 20.26 14.21 -0.89
CA LYS A 55 20.22 14.68 -2.29
C LYS A 55 19.69 16.12 -2.40
N LEU A 56 18.77 16.50 -1.52
CA LEU A 56 18.21 17.85 -1.46
C LEU A 56 19.06 18.83 -0.65
N GLY A 57 20.06 18.35 0.09
CA GLY A 57 20.93 19.18 0.93
C GLY A 57 20.15 19.94 2.02
N LEU A 58 19.25 19.27 2.73
CA LEU A 58 18.46 19.91 3.80
C LEU A 58 19.32 20.24 5.02
N THR A 59 19.14 21.45 5.56
CA THR A 59 19.71 21.82 6.87
C THR A 59 18.98 21.09 8.00
N GLU A 60 19.58 20.98 9.18
CA GLU A 60 18.93 20.33 10.33
C GLU A 60 17.59 20.98 10.70
N ALA A 61 17.51 22.31 10.65
CA ALA A 61 16.27 23.04 10.87
C ALA A 61 15.18 22.68 9.82
N GLN A 62 15.57 22.52 8.55
CA GLN A 62 14.65 22.08 7.49
C GLN A 62 14.23 20.62 7.68
N LYS A 63 15.13 19.72 8.12
CA LYS A 63 14.80 18.31 8.40
C LYS A 63 13.76 18.18 9.52
N ILE A 64 13.88 18.98 10.59
CA ILE A 64 12.90 19.01 11.69
C ILE A 64 11.53 19.45 11.15
N LYS A 65 11.47 20.58 10.43
CA LYS A 65 10.22 21.07 9.82
C LYS A 65 9.62 20.06 8.83
N ALA A 66 10.46 19.41 8.01
CA ALA A 66 10.02 18.38 7.08
C ALA A 66 9.41 17.17 7.81
N ARG A 67 10.03 16.71 8.90
CA ARG A 67 9.49 15.63 9.74
C ARG A 67 8.13 15.99 10.33
N GLU A 68 8.01 17.21 10.87
CA GLU A 68 6.75 17.71 11.41
C GLU A 68 5.65 17.76 10.35
N LEU A 69 5.93 18.34 9.18
CA LEU A 69 4.99 18.36 8.05
C LEU A 69 4.55 16.95 7.62
N ARG A 70 5.45 15.96 7.65
CA ARG A 70 5.09 14.56 7.37
C ARG A 70 4.16 13.99 8.43
N ILE A 71 4.37 14.30 9.72
CA ILE A 71 3.50 13.84 10.83
C ILE A 71 2.11 14.48 10.70
N GLN A 72 2.04 15.80 10.57
CA GLN A 72 0.79 16.53 10.43
C GLN A 72 0.03 16.09 9.16
N GLY A 73 0.75 15.91 8.06
CA GLY A 73 0.20 15.40 6.81
C GLY A 73 -0.43 14.01 6.98
N ARG A 74 0.23 13.10 7.71
CA ARG A 74 -0.34 11.77 8.03
C ARG A 74 -1.59 11.87 8.89
N GLN A 75 -1.58 12.72 9.91
CA GLN A 75 -2.74 12.92 10.79
C GLN A 75 -3.95 13.44 10.01
N LYS A 76 -3.78 14.46 9.17
CA LYS A 76 -4.85 15.00 8.31
C LYS A 76 -5.36 13.97 7.29
N MET A 77 -4.46 13.14 6.76
CA MET A 77 -4.79 12.12 5.74
C MET A 77 -5.54 10.92 6.31
N LYS A 78 -5.24 10.52 7.54
CA LYS A 78 -5.76 9.30 8.18
C LYS A 78 -7.29 9.15 8.07
N PRO A 79 -8.13 10.13 8.50
CA PRO A 79 -9.58 9.97 8.44
C PRO A 79 -10.09 9.79 7.01
N VAL A 80 -9.53 10.52 6.03
CA VAL A 80 -9.94 10.41 4.62
C VAL A 80 -9.62 9.01 4.06
N LEU A 81 -8.47 8.43 4.42
CA LEU A 81 -8.13 7.08 3.98
C LEU A 81 -8.99 6.00 4.65
N GLU A 82 -9.38 6.20 5.90
CA GLU A 82 -10.31 5.32 6.61
C GLU A 82 -11.70 5.35 5.95
N GLU A 83 -12.20 6.54 5.61
CA GLU A 83 -13.46 6.71 4.86
C GLU A 83 -13.39 6.04 3.47
N ILE A 84 -12.31 6.25 2.71
CA ILE A 84 -12.10 5.57 1.42
C ILE A 84 -12.10 4.06 1.58
N LYS A 85 -11.42 3.53 2.62
CA LYS A 85 -11.38 2.10 2.88
C LYS A 85 -12.76 1.54 3.20
N ALA A 86 -13.53 2.24 4.04
CA ALA A 86 -14.90 1.86 4.38
C ALA A 86 -15.79 1.84 3.13
N LYS A 87 -15.73 2.87 2.28
CA LYS A 87 -16.51 2.92 1.03
C LYS A 87 -16.10 1.84 0.02
N LYS A 88 -14.81 1.51 -0.06
CA LYS A 88 -14.35 0.37 -0.88
C LYS A 88 -14.82 -0.98 -0.33
N GLN A 89 -14.98 -1.11 0.99
CA GLN A 89 -15.59 -2.30 1.59
C GLN A 89 -17.10 -2.35 1.30
N GLU A 90 -17.80 -1.22 1.43
CA GLU A 90 -19.22 -1.12 1.07
C GLU A 90 -19.46 -1.53 -0.38
N ALA A 91 -18.67 -1.03 -1.33
CA ALA A 91 -18.75 -1.42 -2.74
C ALA A 91 -18.54 -2.93 -2.94
N ARG A 92 -17.60 -3.55 -2.20
CA ARG A 92 -17.40 -5.01 -2.23
C ARG A 92 -18.63 -5.76 -1.71
N MET A 93 -19.23 -5.29 -0.62
CA MET A 93 -20.44 -5.90 -0.05
C MET A 93 -21.63 -5.79 -1.02
N VAL A 94 -21.80 -4.64 -1.68
CA VAL A 94 -22.82 -4.46 -2.74
C VAL A 94 -22.60 -5.46 -3.88
N LYS A 95 -21.34 -5.65 -4.32
CA LYS A 95 -21.01 -6.63 -5.37
C LYS A 95 -21.27 -8.09 -4.99
N MET A 96 -21.23 -8.41 -3.70
CA MET A 96 -21.51 -9.76 -3.18
C MET A 96 -22.97 -9.96 -2.77
N SER A 97 -23.77 -8.89 -2.76
CA SER A 97 -25.16 -8.95 -2.34
C SER A 97 -26.06 -9.55 -3.42
N ARG A 98 -27.17 -10.17 -3.02
CA ARG A 98 -28.14 -10.81 -3.92
C ARG A 98 -29.28 -9.87 -4.35
N ILE A 99 -29.01 -8.56 -4.43
CA ILE A 99 -30.02 -7.58 -4.86
C ILE A 99 -30.16 -7.58 -6.39
N ALA A 100 -31.21 -6.94 -6.90
CA ALA A 100 -31.39 -6.77 -8.34
C ALA A 100 -30.22 -6.01 -8.96
N VAL A 101 -29.81 -6.40 -10.17
CA VAL A 101 -28.64 -5.84 -10.87
C VAL A 101 -28.74 -4.33 -11.04
N GLN A 102 -29.91 -3.81 -11.43
CA GLN A 102 -30.14 -2.37 -11.57
C GLN A 102 -29.90 -1.62 -10.24
N MET A 103 -30.44 -2.14 -9.13
CA MET A 103 -30.22 -1.56 -7.80
C MET A 103 -28.74 -1.64 -7.37
N GLN A 104 -28.02 -2.68 -7.79
CA GLN A 104 -26.60 -2.83 -7.54
C GLN A 104 -25.79 -1.75 -8.28
N GLU A 105 -26.08 -1.54 -9.56
CA GLU A 105 -25.44 -0.52 -10.39
C GLU A 105 -25.69 0.88 -9.84
N GLU A 106 -26.92 1.21 -9.46
CA GLU A 106 -27.27 2.49 -8.85
C GLU A 106 -26.49 2.75 -7.56
N LYS A 107 -26.42 1.76 -6.67
CA LYS A 107 -25.65 1.85 -5.42
C LYS A 107 -24.16 2.00 -5.69
N LEU A 108 -23.60 1.25 -6.64
CA LEU A 108 -22.20 1.37 -6.99
C LEU A 108 -21.88 2.73 -7.61
N ALA A 109 -22.72 3.24 -8.50
CA ALA A 109 -22.56 4.57 -9.09
C ALA A 109 -22.58 5.67 -8.02
N GLN A 110 -23.41 5.54 -6.99
CA GLN A 110 -23.43 6.47 -5.85
C GLN A 110 -22.14 6.37 -5.03
N ILE A 111 -21.68 5.16 -4.71
CA ILE A 111 -20.43 4.93 -3.96
C ILE A 111 -19.22 5.47 -4.75
N ASP A 112 -19.18 5.29 -6.07
CA ASP A 112 -18.09 5.78 -6.92
C ASP A 112 -18.03 7.32 -6.94
N LYS A 113 -19.18 8.01 -6.95
CA LYS A 113 -19.23 9.47 -6.80
C LYS A 113 -18.66 9.93 -5.46
N GLU A 114 -19.03 9.25 -4.37
CA GLU A 114 -18.52 9.56 -3.03
C GLU A 114 -17.01 9.29 -2.92
N LEU A 115 -16.54 8.17 -3.48
CA LEU A 115 -15.11 7.85 -3.56
C LEU A 115 -14.34 8.92 -4.34
N ALA A 116 -14.86 9.41 -5.46
CA ALA A 116 -14.21 10.47 -6.24
C ALA A 116 -14.03 11.76 -5.42
N VAL A 117 -15.03 12.13 -4.61
CA VAL A 117 -14.94 13.29 -3.70
C VAL A 117 -13.85 13.07 -2.63
N LEU A 118 -13.82 11.90 -2.01
CA LEU A 118 -12.81 11.56 -1.01
C LEU A 118 -11.39 11.51 -1.59
N GLU A 119 -11.23 10.96 -2.79
CA GLU A 119 -9.95 10.90 -3.49
C GLU A 119 -9.46 12.31 -3.89
N LYS A 120 -10.37 13.20 -4.28
CA LYS A 120 -10.07 14.61 -4.50
C LYS A 120 -9.59 15.30 -3.22
N LYS A 121 -10.28 15.10 -2.09
CA LYS A 121 -9.89 15.61 -0.77
C LYS A 121 -8.50 15.09 -0.35
N ALA A 122 -8.23 13.81 -0.55
CA ALA A 122 -6.91 13.23 -0.30
C ALA A 122 -5.83 13.87 -1.20
N ASN A 123 -6.13 14.07 -2.49
CA ASN A 123 -5.21 14.72 -3.42
C ASN A 123 -4.91 16.18 -3.03
N GLU A 124 -5.90 16.91 -2.55
CA GLU A 124 -5.72 18.29 -2.05
C GLU A 124 -4.81 18.33 -0.82
N ILE A 125 -4.97 17.42 0.14
CA ILE A 125 -4.06 17.30 1.29
C ILE A 125 -2.62 17.01 0.82
N ARG A 126 -2.42 16.10 -0.13
CA ARG A 126 -1.08 15.81 -0.68
C ARG A 126 -0.46 17.03 -1.36
N LYS A 127 -1.26 17.76 -2.15
CA LYS A 127 -0.82 18.99 -2.83
C LYS A 127 -0.44 20.06 -1.81
N GLN A 128 -1.24 20.26 -0.76
CA GLN A 128 -0.96 21.24 0.27
C GLN A 128 0.32 20.89 1.03
N ASN A 129 0.48 19.64 1.48
CA ASN A 129 1.70 19.20 2.16
C ASN A 129 2.96 19.40 1.29
N MET A 130 2.86 19.19 -0.03
CA MET A 130 3.96 19.47 -0.95
C MET A 130 4.27 20.97 -1.05
N LYS A 131 3.25 21.83 -1.10
CA LYS A 131 3.43 23.30 -1.09
C LYS A 131 4.10 23.76 0.20
N ASP A 132 3.64 23.26 1.34
CA ASP A 132 4.20 23.60 2.66
C ASP A 132 5.66 23.13 2.76
N PHE A 133 5.98 21.95 2.22
CA PHE A 133 7.36 21.47 2.12
C PHE A 133 8.20 22.34 1.18
N GLU A 134 7.70 22.73 0.01
CA GLU A 134 8.42 23.62 -0.89
C GLU A 134 8.66 25.00 -0.27
N ALA A 135 7.75 25.49 0.59
CA ALA A 135 7.89 26.78 1.25
C ALA A 135 9.12 26.84 2.19
N ILE A 136 9.55 25.72 2.77
CA ILE A 136 10.75 25.68 3.64
C ILE A 136 12.07 25.56 2.86
N LEU A 137 12.02 25.41 1.52
CA LEU A 137 13.21 25.21 0.68
C LEU A 137 13.75 26.51 0.09
N THR A 138 15.07 26.56 -0.10
CA THR A 138 15.73 27.63 -0.88
C THR A 138 15.40 27.52 -2.37
N LYS A 139 15.69 28.57 -3.14
CA LYS A 139 15.49 28.59 -4.60
C LYS A 139 16.26 27.46 -5.31
N ASP A 140 17.49 27.17 -4.88
CA ASP A 140 18.31 26.12 -5.50
C ASP A 140 17.84 24.72 -5.10
N GLN A 141 17.45 24.52 -3.84
CA GLN A 141 16.82 23.26 -3.41
C GLN A 141 15.54 22.97 -4.20
N LYS A 142 14.72 23.98 -4.52
CA LYS A 142 13.54 23.81 -5.38
C LYS A 142 13.89 23.34 -6.79
N LYS A 143 15.00 23.80 -7.37
CA LYS A 143 15.49 23.31 -8.68
C LYS A 143 15.88 21.83 -8.60
N ILE A 144 16.61 21.45 -7.55
CA ILE A 144 16.98 20.05 -7.30
C ILE A 144 15.73 19.18 -7.13
N LEU A 145 14.77 19.63 -6.31
CA LEU A 145 13.50 18.93 -6.11
C LEU A 145 12.72 18.74 -7.43
N LYS A 146 12.68 19.76 -8.30
CA LYS A 146 12.05 19.66 -9.62
C LYS A 146 12.71 18.58 -10.49
N ASN A 147 14.04 18.50 -10.48
CA ASN A 147 14.78 17.47 -11.21
C ASN A 147 14.50 16.07 -10.63
N MET A 148 14.49 15.93 -9.30
CA MET A 148 14.12 14.68 -8.63
C MET A 148 12.69 14.24 -8.98
N LYS A 149 11.72 15.17 -9.05
CA LYS A 149 10.35 14.87 -9.48
C LYS A 149 10.28 14.42 -10.94
N LYS A 150 11.05 15.05 -11.83
CA LYS A 150 11.11 14.67 -13.26
C LYS A 150 11.73 13.28 -13.43
N GLU A 151 12.81 13.00 -12.71
CA GLU A 151 13.46 11.67 -12.69
C GLU A 151 12.52 10.60 -12.13
N GLY A 152 11.87 10.89 -10.99
CA GLY A 152 10.88 9.99 -10.39
C GLY A 152 9.71 9.68 -11.34
N ARG A 153 9.21 10.68 -12.08
CA ARG A 153 8.18 10.49 -13.10
C ARG A 153 8.65 9.56 -14.22
N LYS A 154 9.86 9.77 -14.76
CA LYS A 154 10.43 8.88 -15.80
C LYS A 154 10.59 7.44 -15.28
N ASN A 155 11.01 7.27 -14.04
CA ASN A 155 11.16 5.95 -13.43
C ASN A 155 9.81 5.25 -13.27
N PHE A 156 8.79 5.99 -12.85
CA PHE A 156 7.42 5.51 -12.76
C PHE A 156 6.90 5.07 -14.14
N GLU A 157 7.01 5.93 -15.16
CA GLU A 157 6.56 5.63 -16.53
C GLU A 157 7.26 4.39 -17.12
N ARG A 158 8.57 4.23 -16.89
CA ARG A 158 9.30 3.02 -17.31
C ARG A 158 8.79 1.76 -16.61
N GLY A 159 8.49 1.82 -15.32
CA GLY A 159 8.01 0.68 -14.53
C GLY A 159 6.59 0.21 -14.87
N HIS A 160 5.79 1.00 -15.58
CA HIS A 160 4.43 0.66 -15.99
C HIS A 160 4.32 -0.05 -17.34
N HIS A 161 5.44 -0.36 -18.00
CA HIS A 161 5.46 -1.24 -19.18
C HIS A 161 5.43 -2.71 -18.73
N CYS A 162 4.35 -3.14 -18.07
CA CYS A 162 4.01 -4.55 -18.06
C CYS A 162 3.18 -4.78 -19.33
N PRO A 163 3.66 -5.53 -20.34
CA PRO A 163 2.83 -5.88 -21.48
C PRO A 163 1.57 -6.58 -20.93
N PRO A 164 0.38 -6.34 -21.53
CA PRO A 164 -0.81 -7.09 -21.14
C PRO A 164 -0.49 -8.59 -21.26
N PRO A 165 -0.97 -9.44 -20.31
CA PRO A 165 -0.79 -10.88 -20.47
C PRO A 165 -1.36 -11.30 -21.84
N PRO A 166 -0.69 -12.21 -22.57
CA PRO A 166 -1.21 -12.67 -23.84
C PRO A 166 -2.62 -13.21 -23.61
N CYS A 167 -3.58 -12.75 -24.43
CA CYS A 167 -4.93 -13.31 -24.43
C CYS A 167 -4.81 -14.82 -24.69
N PRO A 168 -5.47 -15.69 -23.90
CA PRO A 168 -5.47 -17.11 -24.20
C PRO A 168 -6.11 -17.29 -25.59
N GLU A 169 -5.35 -17.87 -26.51
CA GLU A 169 -5.84 -18.24 -27.83
C GLU A 169 -7.03 -19.18 -27.62
N ALA A 170 -8.16 -18.86 -28.26
CA ALA A 170 -9.30 -19.74 -28.29
C ALA A 170 -8.86 -21.04 -28.98
N SER A 171 -8.71 -22.11 -28.21
CA SER A 171 -8.57 -23.46 -28.74
C SER A 171 -9.83 -23.79 -29.54
N ASN A 172 -9.68 -23.90 -30.86
CA ASN A 172 -10.71 -24.44 -31.76
C ASN A 172 -10.99 -25.91 -31.46
#